data_AF-A0A1G7XPB0-F1
#
_entry.id   AF-A0A1G7XPB0-F1
#
_cell.length_a   1.000
_cell.length_b   1.000
_cell.length_c   1.000
_cell.angle_alpha   90.00
_cell.angle_beta   90.00
_cell.angle_gamma   90.00
#
_symmetry.space_group_name_H-M   'P 1'
#
loop_
_entity.id
_entity.type
_entity.pdbx_description
1 polymer ?
#
loop_
_entity_poly.entity_id
_entity_poly.type
_entity_poly.pdbx_seq_one_letter_code
_entity_poly.pdbx_strand_id
1 'polypeptide(L)'
;MKVIVIAGIAHAILSSLKRLAGEEVIAWADTEESYQQGLVAGVTAYVADPELTPEAEHKAWLEARVADGWTHGSAFDAGPKNHPLILPFEELPQDHKNMAVVLHATVHALKDIPDADDAVAIAVAELTAAGQATPAAASVAAALPAGHIPVQYIGRRESFTDHLYGTGLVFSKDQVRNLPGDLARKFLRHADQFQECQAVAVAPEPSSTVPADDTDAKLAAAQKAKEDEQKEQDQLNDLRQQIGVMTKDALFDYAFTRYQQKLDKRASVDSLRQQVIGLVDQYGPV
;
A
#
# COMPACT_ATOMS: atom_id res chain seq x y z
N MET A 1 2.04 -7.48 16.01
CA MET A 1 1.29 -8.51 15.25
C MET A 1 1.29 -9.80 16.06
N LYS A 2 0.26 -10.66 15.96
CA LYS A 2 0.24 -11.94 16.70
C LYS A 2 1.44 -12.83 16.33
N VAL A 3 2.16 -13.35 17.33
CA VAL A 3 3.37 -14.19 17.18
C VAL A 3 3.17 -15.35 16.20
N ILE A 4 2.02 -16.02 16.26
CA ILE A 4 1.69 -17.16 15.37
C ILE A 4 1.68 -16.74 13.90
N VAL A 5 1.20 -15.52 13.60
CA VAL A 5 1.17 -14.99 12.23
C VAL A 5 2.60 -14.70 11.76
N ILE A 6 3.42 -14.09 12.60
CA ILE A 6 4.84 -13.82 12.30
C ILE A 6 5.57 -15.16 12.05
N ALA A 7 5.34 -16.19 12.87
CA ALA A 7 5.93 -17.51 12.69
C ALA A 7 5.50 -18.17 11.37
N GLY A 8 4.22 -18.08 10.99
CA GLY A 8 3.74 -18.57 9.70
C GLY A 8 4.38 -17.86 8.50
N ILE A 9 4.52 -16.53 8.57
CA ILE A 9 5.21 -15.73 7.54
C ILE A 9 6.70 -16.10 7.48
N ALA A 10 7.36 -16.20 8.62
CA ALA A 10 8.76 -16.60 8.70
C ALA A 10 8.97 -17.99 8.10
N HIS A 11 8.11 -18.96 8.42
CA HIS A 11 8.15 -20.28 7.81
C HIS A 11 8.02 -20.18 6.29
N ALA A 12 7.07 -19.40 5.75
CA ALA A 12 6.92 -19.24 4.30
C ALA A 12 8.17 -18.68 3.62
N ILE A 13 8.84 -17.69 4.23
CA ILE A 13 10.07 -17.09 3.72
C ILE A 13 11.24 -18.09 3.77
N LEU A 14 11.45 -18.75 4.91
CA LEU A 14 12.51 -19.76 5.06
C LEU A 14 12.29 -20.95 4.13
N SER A 15 11.03 -21.35 3.94
CA SER A 15 10.59 -22.35 2.98
C SER A 15 10.95 -21.99 1.54
N SER A 16 10.87 -20.71 1.15
CA SER A 16 11.36 -20.27 -0.16
C SER A 16 12.87 -20.42 -0.31
N LEU A 17 13.65 -20.11 0.74
CA LEU A 17 15.10 -20.31 0.72
C LEU A 17 15.49 -21.79 0.56
N LYS A 18 14.82 -22.67 1.30
CA LYS A 18 15.01 -24.13 1.19
C LYS A 18 14.70 -24.66 -0.23
N ARG A 19 13.60 -24.20 -0.83
CA ARG A 19 13.27 -24.56 -2.23
C ARG A 19 14.35 -24.10 -3.22
N LEU A 20 14.92 -22.91 -3.02
CA LEU A 20 16.03 -22.41 -3.84
C LEU A 20 17.30 -23.24 -3.68
N ALA A 21 17.52 -23.83 -2.49
CA ALA A 21 18.58 -24.78 -2.23
C ALA A 21 18.29 -26.20 -2.77
N GLY A 22 17.12 -26.43 -3.37
CA GLY A 22 16.70 -27.73 -3.91
C GLY A 22 16.11 -28.69 -2.87
N GLU A 23 15.79 -28.21 -1.67
CA GLU A 23 15.13 -29.00 -0.64
C GLU A 23 13.60 -29.06 -0.86
N GLU A 24 13.02 -30.21 -0.54
CA GLU A 24 11.56 -30.34 -0.44
C GLU A 24 11.04 -29.65 0.83
N VAL A 25 9.85 -29.04 0.73
CA VAL A 25 9.30 -28.21 1.79
C VAL A 25 7.83 -28.49 2.00
N ILE A 26 7.48 -28.73 3.26
CA ILE A 26 6.12 -29.02 3.74
C ILE A 26 5.41 -27.71 4.08
N ALA A 27 4.10 -27.64 3.87
CA ALA A 27 3.31 -26.46 4.24
C ALA A 27 3.22 -26.32 5.77
N TRP A 28 3.14 -25.08 6.27
CA TRP A 28 3.11 -24.80 7.72
C TRP A 28 2.12 -25.69 8.49
N ALA A 29 0.88 -25.81 8.00
CA ALA A 29 -0.18 -26.58 8.65
C ALA A 29 0.11 -28.09 8.75
N ASP A 30 0.98 -28.61 7.89
CA ASP A 30 1.34 -30.02 7.80
C ASP A 30 2.69 -30.33 8.47
N THR A 31 3.38 -29.31 9.01
CA THR A 31 4.62 -29.51 9.78
C THR A 31 4.36 -30.09 11.16
N GLU A 32 5.35 -30.78 11.73
CA GLU A 32 5.26 -31.31 13.08
C GLU A 32 5.06 -30.20 14.12
N GLU A 33 4.25 -30.48 15.15
CA GLU A 33 3.95 -29.50 16.20
C GLU A 33 5.22 -29.03 16.93
N SER A 34 6.17 -29.92 17.14
CA SER A 34 7.48 -29.62 17.76
C SER A 34 8.28 -28.59 16.96
N TYR A 35 8.20 -28.65 15.62
CA TYR A 35 8.82 -27.69 14.71
C TYR A 35 8.11 -26.33 14.79
N GLN A 36 6.77 -26.33 14.75
CA GLN A 36 5.98 -25.10 14.88
C GLN A 36 6.26 -24.39 16.20
N GLN A 37 6.28 -25.13 17.31
CA GLN A 37 6.59 -24.63 18.64
C GLN A 37 8.01 -24.04 18.70
N GLY A 38 8.99 -24.68 18.05
CA GLY A 38 10.35 -24.17 17.96
C GLY A 38 10.44 -22.82 17.25
N LEU A 39 9.77 -22.68 16.11
CA LEU A 39 9.75 -21.41 15.38
C LEU A 39 9.00 -20.32 16.14
N VAL A 40 7.88 -20.65 16.77
CA VAL A 40 7.11 -19.74 17.64
C VAL A 40 7.95 -19.28 18.83
N ALA A 41 8.73 -20.16 19.44
CA ALA A 41 9.63 -19.81 20.54
C ALA A 41 10.73 -18.83 20.09
N GLY A 42 11.36 -19.08 18.93
CA GLY A 42 12.37 -18.15 18.37
C GLY A 42 11.77 -16.77 18.05
N VAL A 43 10.59 -16.74 17.41
CA VAL A 43 9.87 -15.47 17.17
C VAL A 43 9.55 -14.75 18.48
N THR A 44 9.10 -15.49 19.50
CA THR A 44 8.79 -14.92 20.82
C THR A 44 10.03 -14.30 21.47
N ALA A 45 11.18 -14.96 21.37
CA ALA A 45 12.44 -14.46 21.91
C ALA A 45 12.85 -13.13 21.25
N TYR A 46 12.82 -13.04 19.91
CA TYR A 46 13.14 -11.80 19.18
C TYR A 46 12.13 -10.68 19.39
N VAL A 47 10.85 -11.00 19.64
CA VAL A 47 9.83 -9.99 20.02
C VAL A 47 10.11 -9.46 21.43
N ALA A 48 10.48 -10.33 22.36
CA ALA A 48 10.72 -9.96 23.75
C ALA A 48 12.03 -9.18 23.96
N ASP A 49 13.07 -9.49 23.18
CA ASP A 49 14.37 -8.83 23.24
C ASP A 49 14.83 -8.37 21.84
N PRO A 50 14.62 -7.07 21.51
CA PRO A 50 15.07 -6.48 20.25
C PRO A 50 16.58 -6.50 20.00
N GLU A 51 17.41 -6.64 21.05
CA GLU A 51 18.87 -6.65 20.91
C GLU A 51 19.41 -8.08 20.79
N LEU A 52 18.54 -9.09 20.87
CA LEU A 52 18.91 -10.50 20.77
C LEU A 52 19.44 -10.82 19.37
N THR A 53 20.72 -11.18 19.30
CA THR A 53 21.36 -11.53 18.03
C THR A 53 21.02 -12.97 17.60
N PRO A 54 21.10 -13.30 16.29
CA PRO A 54 20.92 -14.67 15.81
C PRO A 54 21.85 -15.69 16.46
N GLU A 55 23.09 -15.29 16.72
CA GLU A 55 24.07 -16.14 17.42
C GLU A 55 23.66 -16.42 18.87
N ALA A 56 23.20 -15.39 19.59
CA ALA A 56 22.79 -15.52 20.98
C ALA A 56 21.51 -16.37 21.11
N GLU A 57 20.55 -16.22 20.20
CA GLU A 57 19.34 -17.04 20.16
C GLU A 57 19.67 -18.51 19.83
N HIS A 58 20.52 -18.75 18.82
CA HIS A 58 20.99 -20.11 18.51
C HIS A 58 21.74 -20.74 19.68
N LYS A 59 22.56 -19.96 20.39
CA LYS A 59 23.26 -20.44 21.59
C LYS A 59 22.28 -20.87 22.68
N ALA A 60 21.24 -20.08 22.95
CA ALA A 60 20.21 -20.43 23.93
C ALA A 60 19.43 -21.69 23.50
N TRP A 61 19.10 -21.81 22.21
CA TRP A 61 18.49 -23.02 21.66
C TRP A 61 19.40 -24.26 21.83
N LEU A 62 20.69 -24.11 21.52
CA LEU A 62 21.68 -25.18 21.63
C LEU A 62 21.81 -25.67 23.08
N GLU A 63 21.95 -24.74 24.03
CA GLU A 63 22.05 -25.05 25.46
C GLU A 63 20.79 -25.79 25.96
N ALA A 64 19.60 -25.33 25.57
CA ALA A 64 18.34 -25.98 25.92
C ALA A 64 18.24 -27.39 25.35
N ARG A 65 18.65 -27.61 24.09
CA ARG A 65 18.63 -28.93 23.44
C ARG A 65 19.64 -29.88 24.08
N VAL A 66 20.86 -29.43 24.34
CA VAL A 66 21.87 -30.26 25.02
C VAL A 66 21.41 -30.62 26.44
N ALA A 67 20.77 -29.69 27.17
CA ALA A 67 20.20 -29.98 28.48
C ALA A 67 19.06 -31.01 28.44
N ASP A 68 18.27 -31.04 27.36
CA ASP A 68 17.25 -32.08 27.09
C ASP A 68 17.86 -33.40 26.56
N GLY A 69 19.19 -33.49 26.48
CA GLY A 69 19.91 -34.70 26.09
C GLY A 69 20.07 -34.89 24.58
N TRP A 70 19.89 -33.83 23.77
CA TRP A 70 20.16 -33.90 22.34
C TRP A 70 21.65 -33.91 22.06
N THR A 71 22.07 -34.73 21.09
CA THR A 71 23.45 -34.82 20.65
C THR A 71 23.59 -34.53 19.15
N HIS A 72 24.82 -34.22 18.73
CA HIS A 72 25.11 -33.97 17.32
C HIS A 72 25.02 -35.28 16.52
N GLY A 73 24.33 -35.23 15.37
CA GLY A 73 24.23 -36.34 14.43
C GLY A 73 23.99 -35.85 13.01
N SER A 74 24.31 -36.66 12.00
CA SER A 74 24.25 -36.25 10.59
C SER A 74 22.84 -35.99 10.06
N ALA A 75 21.81 -36.44 10.76
CA ALA A 75 20.41 -36.24 10.42
C ALA A 75 19.58 -36.05 11.69
N PHE A 76 18.42 -35.42 11.55
CA PHE A 76 17.46 -35.30 12.63
C PHE A 76 16.85 -36.68 12.94
N ASP A 77 16.90 -37.08 14.22
CA ASP A 77 16.23 -38.27 14.71
C ASP A 77 15.75 -38.04 16.15
N ALA A 78 14.43 -37.97 16.33
CA ALA A 78 13.81 -37.71 17.61
C ALA A 78 13.96 -38.86 18.61
N GLY A 79 14.15 -40.10 18.15
CA GLY A 79 14.29 -41.28 19.01
C GLY A 79 15.58 -41.25 19.85
N PRO A 80 16.77 -41.31 19.24
CA PRO A 80 18.06 -41.18 19.91
C PRO A 80 18.37 -39.71 20.27
N LYS A 81 17.49 -38.75 19.95
CA LYS A 81 17.67 -37.31 20.13
C LYS A 81 18.94 -36.78 19.44
N ASN A 82 19.02 -36.96 18.13
CA ASN A 82 20.12 -36.44 17.32
C ASN A 82 19.66 -35.30 16.42
N HIS A 83 20.46 -34.25 16.28
CA HIS A 83 20.15 -33.15 15.37
C HIS A 83 21.43 -32.58 14.71
N PRO A 84 21.43 -32.31 13.40
CA PRO A 84 22.61 -31.84 12.64
C PRO A 84 23.07 -30.42 12.98
N LEU A 85 22.33 -29.70 13.81
CA LEU A 85 22.60 -28.30 14.15
C LEU A 85 23.03 -28.15 15.61
N ILE A 86 23.28 -29.25 16.32
CA ILE A 86 23.89 -29.26 17.66
C ILE A 86 25.38 -28.95 17.50
N LEU A 87 25.66 -27.72 17.08
CA LEU A 87 26.97 -27.17 16.76
C LEU A 87 26.98 -25.69 17.20
N PRO A 88 28.15 -25.14 17.58
CA PRO A 88 28.31 -23.70 17.75
C PRO A 88 27.86 -22.94 16.50
N PHE A 89 27.34 -21.71 16.67
CA PHE A 89 26.82 -20.92 15.55
C PHE A 89 27.84 -20.80 14.40
N GLU A 90 29.12 -20.60 14.71
CA GLU A 90 30.19 -20.48 13.73
C GLU A 90 30.45 -21.74 12.89
N GLU A 91 30.06 -22.90 13.38
CA GLU A 91 30.23 -24.19 12.70
C GLU A 91 28.98 -24.62 11.91
N LEU A 92 27.89 -23.86 12.00
CA LEU A 92 26.68 -24.13 11.22
C LEU A 92 26.95 -24.02 9.72
N PRO A 93 26.28 -24.85 8.89
CA PRO A 93 26.29 -24.65 7.46
C PRO A 93 25.81 -23.24 7.11
N GLN A 94 26.40 -22.64 6.08
CA GLN A 94 26.16 -21.22 5.74
C GLN A 94 24.67 -20.93 5.51
N ASP A 95 23.93 -21.88 4.91
CA ASP A 95 22.49 -21.72 4.67
C ASP A 95 21.69 -21.62 5.98
N HIS A 96 22.09 -22.33 7.03
CA HIS A 96 21.47 -22.21 8.35
C HIS A 96 21.78 -20.88 9.04
N LYS A 97 23.01 -20.37 8.90
CA LYS A 97 23.35 -19.01 9.36
C LYS A 97 22.49 -17.96 8.63
N ASN A 98 22.37 -18.09 7.31
CA ASN A 98 21.56 -17.18 6.49
C ASN A 98 20.08 -17.23 6.90
N MET A 99 19.53 -18.42 7.13
CA MET A 99 18.16 -18.59 7.61
C MET A 99 17.94 -17.94 8.98
N ALA A 100 18.88 -18.06 9.92
CA ALA A 100 18.79 -17.40 11.22
C ALA A 100 18.76 -15.86 11.10
N VAL A 101 19.60 -15.29 10.24
CA VAL A 101 19.60 -13.84 9.94
C VAL A 101 18.28 -13.40 9.32
N VAL A 102 17.75 -14.16 8.36
CA VAL A 102 16.46 -13.85 7.70
C VAL A 102 15.30 -13.94 8.68
N LEU A 103 15.29 -14.94 9.57
CA LEU A 103 14.29 -15.05 10.63
C LEU A 103 14.30 -13.82 11.52
N HIS A 104 15.48 -13.46 12.05
CA HIS A 104 15.66 -12.28 12.89
C HIS A 104 15.17 -10.99 12.21
N ALA A 105 15.57 -10.76 10.94
CA ALA A 105 15.14 -9.59 10.18
C ALA A 105 13.62 -9.57 9.93
N THR A 106 13.03 -10.74 9.65
CA THR A 106 11.58 -10.88 9.45
C THR A 106 10.81 -10.51 10.71
N VAL A 107 11.23 -11.01 11.88
CA VAL A 107 10.58 -10.67 13.16
C VAL A 107 10.70 -9.19 13.46
N HIS A 108 11.88 -8.61 13.27
CA HIS A 108 12.12 -7.18 13.47
C HIS A 108 11.24 -6.30 12.58
N ALA A 109 11.02 -6.69 11.33
CA ALA A 109 10.16 -5.96 10.42
C ALA A 109 8.67 -6.04 10.77
N LEU A 110 8.24 -7.12 11.44
CA LEU A 110 6.81 -7.42 11.65
C LEU A 110 6.31 -7.19 13.08
N LYS A 111 7.20 -7.13 14.09
CA LYS A 111 6.81 -7.10 15.51
C LYS A 111 5.90 -5.93 15.87
N ASP A 112 6.19 -4.74 15.32
CA ASP A 112 5.49 -3.48 15.63
C ASP A 112 4.23 -3.25 14.77
N ILE A 113 3.96 -4.12 13.79
CA ILE A 113 2.78 -3.98 12.95
C ILE A 113 1.55 -4.41 13.78
N PRO A 114 0.55 -3.54 14.01
CA PRO A 114 -0.66 -3.93 14.74
C PRO A 114 -1.44 -4.99 13.95
N ASP A 115 -2.18 -5.87 14.63
CA ASP A 115 -3.15 -6.70 13.92
C ASP A 115 -4.38 -5.87 13.48
N ALA A 116 -5.27 -6.44 12.67
CA ALA A 116 -6.39 -5.69 12.12
C ALA A 116 -7.35 -5.17 13.22
N ASP A 117 -7.57 -5.96 14.27
CA ASP A 117 -8.45 -5.60 15.36
C ASP A 117 -7.80 -4.53 16.23
N ASP A 118 -6.50 -4.66 16.52
CA ASP A 118 -5.68 -3.70 17.23
C ASP A 118 -5.58 -2.38 16.46
N ALA A 119 -5.39 -2.43 15.14
CA ALA A 119 -5.33 -1.25 14.28
C ALA A 119 -6.65 -0.49 14.29
N VAL A 120 -7.78 -1.22 14.23
CA VAL A 120 -9.13 -0.63 14.37
C VAL A 120 -9.31 -0.04 15.77
N ALA A 121 -8.88 -0.73 16.82
CA ALA A 121 -8.98 -0.24 18.19
C ALA A 121 -8.12 1.01 18.43
N ILE A 122 -6.89 1.05 17.91
CA ILE A 122 -6.00 2.21 17.94
C ILE A 122 -6.66 3.37 17.21
N ALA A 123 -7.15 3.17 15.98
CA ALA A 123 -7.82 4.22 15.22
C ALA A 123 -9.07 4.75 15.96
N VAL A 124 -9.89 3.87 16.53
CA VAL A 124 -11.06 4.27 17.34
C VAL A 124 -10.65 5.02 18.60
N ALA A 125 -9.57 4.59 19.28
CA ALA A 125 -9.04 5.27 20.45
C ALA A 125 -8.48 6.66 20.10
N GLU A 126 -7.76 6.80 19.00
CA GLU A 126 -7.26 8.09 18.47
C GLU A 126 -8.42 9.03 18.12
N LEU A 127 -9.44 8.53 17.41
CA LEU A 127 -10.66 9.28 17.09
C LEU A 127 -11.44 9.71 18.35
N THR A 128 -11.52 8.83 19.35
CA THR A 128 -12.22 9.11 20.61
C THR A 128 -11.44 10.11 21.47
N ALA A 129 -10.11 9.98 21.53
CA ALA A 129 -9.23 10.94 22.21
C ALA A 129 -9.29 12.32 21.55
N ALA A 130 -9.34 12.39 20.22
CA ALA A 130 -9.55 13.63 19.48
C ALA A 130 -10.94 14.26 19.76
N GLY A 131 -11.97 13.44 19.99
CA GLY A 131 -13.31 13.90 20.36
C GLY A 131 -13.51 14.28 21.83
N GLN A 132 -12.63 13.82 22.73
CA GLN A 132 -12.69 14.10 24.18
C GLN A 132 -11.84 15.30 24.62
N ALA A 133 -11.04 15.89 23.73
CA ALA A 133 -10.42 17.17 23.97
C ALA A 133 -11.50 18.26 24.08
N THR A 134 -11.77 18.74 25.29
CA THR A 134 -12.72 19.83 25.57
C THR A 134 -12.43 21.04 24.67
N PRO A 135 -13.43 21.67 24.03
CA PRO A 135 -13.22 22.88 23.24
C PRO A 135 -13.08 24.07 24.19
N ALA A 136 -11.92 24.19 24.84
CA ALA A 136 -11.50 25.43 25.46
C ALA A 136 -10.86 26.31 24.38
N ALA A 137 -11.65 27.29 23.92
CA ALA A 137 -11.28 28.36 23.00
C ALA A 137 -10.79 27.90 21.61
N ALA A 138 -11.65 28.16 20.63
CA ALA A 138 -11.33 28.11 19.22
C ALA A 138 -9.99 28.77 18.89
N SER A 139 -9.06 27.96 18.41
CA SER A 139 -8.01 28.33 17.48
C SER A 139 -7.78 27.08 16.63
N VAL A 140 -8.44 27.03 15.47
CA VAL A 140 -8.22 25.97 14.49
C VAL A 140 -6.90 26.28 13.79
N ALA A 141 -5.79 26.07 14.49
CA ALA A 141 -4.50 25.93 13.85
C ALA A 141 -4.48 24.52 13.22
N ALA A 142 -4.82 24.45 11.94
CA ALA A 142 -4.73 23.24 11.14
C ALA A 142 -3.33 22.65 11.30
N ALA A 143 -3.21 21.59 12.09
CA ALA A 143 -2.00 20.80 12.17
C ALA A 143 -1.78 20.21 10.78
N LEU A 144 -0.74 20.68 10.08
CA LEU A 144 -0.40 20.23 8.74
C LEU A 144 -0.27 18.70 8.74
N PRO A 145 -0.99 17.98 7.85
CA PRO A 145 -0.76 16.54 7.67
C PRO A 145 0.70 16.32 7.25
N ALA A 146 1.37 15.34 7.85
CA ALA A 146 2.77 15.03 7.59
C ALA A 146 3.06 14.92 6.08
N GLY A 147 4.01 15.71 5.58
CA GLY A 147 4.37 15.76 4.16
C GLY A 147 3.74 16.89 3.33
N HIS A 148 2.95 17.79 3.93
CA HIS A 148 2.47 19.01 3.26
C HIS A 148 3.46 20.17 3.41
N ILE A 149 3.66 20.91 2.33
CA ILE A 149 4.50 22.10 2.28
C ILE A 149 3.59 23.31 2.05
N PRO A 150 3.67 24.35 2.90
CA PRO A 150 2.96 25.61 2.69
C PRO A 150 3.54 26.38 1.50
N VAL A 151 2.70 26.68 0.52
CA VAL A 151 3.07 27.46 -0.67
C VAL A 151 2.23 28.74 -0.71
N GLN A 152 2.90 29.88 -0.74
CA GLN A 152 2.27 31.20 -0.90
C GLN A 152 2.24 31.60 -2.38
N TYR A 153 1.11 32.14 -2.85
CA TYR A 153 1.00 32.74 -4.17
C TYR A 153 1.43 34.22 -4.15
N ILE A 154 2.55 34.53 -4.83
CA ILE A 154 3.14 35.87 -4.95
C ILE A 154 3.00 36.47 -6.37
N GLY A 155 2.14 35.87 -7.19
CA GLY A 155 1.96 36.29 -8.58
C GLY A 155 1.30 37.67 -8.74
N ARG A 156 1.43 38.24 -9.94
CA ARG A 156 0.92 39.60 -10.26
C ARG A 156 -0.61 39.69 -10.38
N ARG A 157 -1.32 38.56 -10.53
CA ARG A 157 -2.77 38.51 -10.74
C ARG A 157 -3.50 38.37 -9.40
N GLU A 158 -4.75 38.84 -9.34
CA GLU A 158 -5.56 38.74 -8.10
C GLU A 158 -6.00 37.31 -7.78
N SER A 159 -6.15 36.47 -8.81
CA SER A 159 -6.41 35.04 -8.68
C SER A 159 -5.66 34.25 -9.75
N PHE A 160 -5.24 33.04 -9.39
CA PHE A 160 -4.60 32.05 -10.25
C PHE A 160 -5.33 30.72 -10.12
N THR A 161 -5.73 30.13 -11.25
CA THR A 161 -6.31 28.79 -11.30
C THR A 161 -5.32 27.84 -11.96
N ASP A 162 -4.96 26.76 -11.27
CA ASP A 162 -4.07 25.74 -11.81
C ASP A 162 -4.79 24.86 -12.84
N HIS A 163 -4.37 25.02 -14.09
CA HIS A 163 -4.67 24.10 -15.18
C HIS A 163 -3.42 23.31 -15.62
N LEU A 164 -2.23 23.68 -15.14
CA LEU A 164 -0.96 23.13 -15.60
C LEU A 164 -0.68 21.76 -14.98
N TYR A 165 -1.00 21.60 -13.69
CA TYR A 165 -0.83 20.34 -12.97
C TYR A 165 -2.15 19.56 -12.84
N GLY A 166 -3.22 20.07 -13.45
CA GLY A 166 -4.54 19.44 -13.44
C GLY A 166 -5.11 19.28 -12.03
N THR A 167 -4.77 20.20 -11.11
CA THR A 167 -5.29 20.20 -9.74
C THR A 167 -6.55 21.05 -9.59
N GLY A 168 -6.79 22.01 -10.51
CA GLY A 168 -7.95 22.91 -10.43
C GLY A 168 -7.92 23.85 -9.21
N LEU A 169 -6.77 23.95 -8.53
CA LEU A 169 -6.61 24.77 -7.34
C LEU A 169 -6.65 26.25 -7.71
N VAL A 170 -7.39 27.02 -6.92
CA VAL A 170 -7.49 28.48 -7.08
C VAL A 170 -6.73 29.13 -5.94
N PHE A 171 -5.75 29.96 -6.28
CA PHE A 171 -4.98 30.77 -5.34
C PHE A 171 -5.40 32.23 -5.48
N SER A 172 -5.79 32.85 -4.37
CA SER A 172 -5.93 34.32 -4.29
C SER A 172 -4.58 34.96 -4.01
N LYS A 173 -4.42 36.25 -4.37
CA LYS A 173 -3.20 37.01 -4.09
C LYS A 173 -2.80 36.92 -2.61
N ASP A 174 -1.53 36.62 -2.36
CA ASP A 174 -0.92 36.46 -1.03
C ASP A 174 -1.46 35.27 -0.19
N GLN A 175 -2.35 34.44 -0.77
CA GLN A 175 -2.90 33.27 -0.08
C GLN A 175 -1.83 32.16 0.07
N VAL A 176 -1.79 31.58 1.26
CA VAL A 176 -1.00 30.38 1.56
C VAL A 176 -1.92 29.16 1.50
N ARG A 177 -1.51 28.13 0.76
CA ARG A 177 -2.19 26.82 0.75
C ARG A 177 -1.21 25.72 1.10
N ASN A 178 -1.67 24.73 1.85
CA ASN A 178 -0.86 23.57 2.22
C ASN A 178 -1.01 22.48 1.15
N LEU A 179 0.07 22.21 0.41
CA LEU A 179 0.05 21.25 -0.70
C LEU A 179 0.86 20.00 -0.35
N PRO A 180 0.47 18.79 -0.81
CA PRO A 180 1.31 17.61 -0.71
C PRO A 180 2.69 17.86 -1.31
N GLY A 181 3.76 17.34 -0.68
CA GLY A 181 5.14 17.70 -1.01
C GLY A 181 5.53 17.57 -2.49
N ASP A 182 4.98 16.57 -3.19
CA ASP A 182 5.25 16.38 -4.63
C ASP A 182 4.56 17.42 -5.51
N LEU A 183 3.37 17.90 -5.14
CA LEU A 183 2.69 19.01 -5.82
C LEU A 183 3.35 20.34 -5.46
N ALA A 184 3.66 20.56 -4.18
CA ALA A 184 4.33 21.77 -3.73
C ALA A 184 5.64 22.01 -4.50
N ARG A 185 6.48 20.97 -4.66
CA ARG A 185 7.72 21.04 -5.46
C ARG A 185 7.48 21.42 -6.92
N LYS A 186 6.33 21.07 -7.51
CA LYS A 186 5.97 21.49 -8.87
C LYS A 186 5.59 22.97 -8.93
N PHE A 187 4.77 23.44 -8.00
CA PHE A 187 4.41 24.86 -7.90
C PHE A 187 5.63 25.74 -7.59
N LEU A 188 6.51 25.31 -6.69
CA LEU A 188 7.73 26.03 -6.32
C LEU A 188 8.78 26.13 -7.45
N ARG A 189 8.62 25.41 -8.57
CA ARG A 189 9.45 25.64 -9.79
C ARG A 189 9.20 27.01 -10.41
N HIS A 190 8.01 27.57 -10.17
CA HIS A 190 7.62 28.89 -10.64
C HIS A 190 7.85 29.92 -9.53
N ALA A 191 9.13 30.19 -9.22
CA ALA A 191 9.54 31.16 -8.20
C ALA A 191 9.08 32.60 -8.48
N ASP A 192 8.61 32.88 -9.70
CA ASP A 192 7.98 34.13 -10.12
C ASP A 192 6.51 34.26 -9.66
N GLN A 193 5.88 33.15 -9.27
CA GLN A 193 4.47 33.06 -8.92
C GLN A 193 4.22 32.42 -7.54
N PHE A 194 5.13 31.58 -7.05
CA PHE A 194 4.97 30.84 -5.81
C PHE A 194 6.25 30.84 -4.98
N GLN A 195 6.09 30.97 -3.66
CA GLN A 195 7.18 30.96 -2.69
C GLN A 195 6.86 30.01 -1.53
N GLU A 196 7.88 29.31 -1.04
CA GLU A 196 7.79 28.52 0.20
C GLU A 196 7.81 29.47 1.40
N CYS A 197 6.79 29.40 2.25
CA CYS A 197 6.76 30.14 3.50
C CYS A 197 7.07 29.21 4.67
N GLN A 198 8.04 29.55 5.52
CA GLN A 198 8.10 28.93 6.85
C GLN A 198 6.78 29.20 7.57
N ALA A 199 6.21 28.18 8.20
CA ALA A 199 5.05 28.31 9.08
C ALA A 199 5.41 29.18 10.29
N VAL A 200 5.43 30.49 10.11
CA VAL A 200 5.44 31.45 11.20
C VAL A 200 4.00 31.52 11.68
N ALA A 201 3.78 31.07 12.92
CA ALA A 201 2.58 31.36 13.68
C ALA A 201 2.46 32.89 13.83
N VAL A 202 1.86 33.56 12.85
CA VAL A 202 1.52 34.97 12.94
C VAL A 202 0.16 35.03 13.65
N ALA A 203 0.17 35.63 14.84
CA ALA A 203 -1.02 35.98 15.60
C ALA A 203 -2.02 36.73 14.70
N PRO A 204 -3.33 36.48 14.83
CA PRO A 204 -4.33 37.05 13.93
C PRO A 204 -4.52 38.54 14.21
N GLU A 205 -3.99 39.40 13.35
CA GLU A 205 -4.48 40.76 13.18
C GLU A 205 -5.81 40.70 12.37
N PRO A 206 -6.88 41.37 12.82
CA PRO A 206 -8.24 41.10 12.35
C PRO A 206 -8.57 41.91 11.10
N SER A 207 -8.07 41.49 9.94
CA SER A 207 -8.49 42.09 8.66
C SER A 207 -8.06 41.25 7.47
N SER A 208 -8.76 40.16 7.21
CA SER A 208 -9.22 39.77 5.86
C SER A 208 -9.93 38.42 5.94
N THR A 209 -11.07 38.35 5.28
CA THR A 209 -11.88 37.15 5.10
C THR A 209 -11.11 36.13 4.25
N VAL A 210 -10.22 35.35 4.87
CA VAL A 210 -9.57 34.21 4.20
C VAL A 210 -10.60 33.06 4.18
N PRO A 211 -11.08 32.63 3.00
CA PRO A 211 -11.95 31.45 2.92
C PRO A 211 -11.16 30.21 3.38
N ALA A 212 -11.87 29.28 4.02
CA ALA A 212 -11.33 28.03 4.54
C ALA A 212 -10.50 27.27 3.48
N ASP A 213 -9.48 26.54 3.92
CA ASP A 213 -8.54 25.82 3.06
C ASP A 213 -9.20 24.58 2.43
N ASP A 214 -10.00 24.76 1.38
CA ASP A 214 -10.71 23.69 0.65
C ASP A 214 -9.79 22.86 -0.29
N THR A 215 -8.48 22.85 -0.04
CA THR A 215 -7.48 22.23 -0.92
C THR A 215 -7.72 20.72 -1.08
N ASP A 216 -7.97 20.03 0.03
CA ASP A 216 -8.21 18.58 0.02
C ASP A 216 -9.50 18.20 -0.72
N ALA A 217 -10.56 18.98 -0.53
CA ALA A 217 -11.85 18.76 -1.19
C ALA A 217 -11.73 18.91 -2.71
N LYS A 218 -10.95 19.89 -3.19
CA LYS A 218 -10.73 20.11 -4.62
C LYS A 218 -9.83 19.05 -5.25
N LEU A 219 -8.78 18.61 -4.55
CA LEU A 219 -7.91 17.54 -5.02
C LEU A 219 -8.66 16.20 -5.11
N ALA A 220 -9.49 15.87 -4.11
CA ALA A 220 -10.32 14.67 -4.14
C ALA A 220 -11.35 14.70 -5.28
N ALA A 221 -11.98 15.86 -5.53
CA ALA A 221 -12.92 16.02 -6.64
C ALA A 221 -12.23 15.88 -8.01
N ALA A 222 -11.04 16.46 -8.17
CA ALA A 222 -10.25 16.34 -9.41
C ALA A 222 -9.78 14.91 -9.67
N GLN A 223 -9.38 14.19 -8.62
CA GLN A 223 -8.98 12.78 -8.73
C GLN A 223 -10.18 11.90 -9.11
N LYS A 224 -11.33 12.11 -8.47
CA LYS A 224 -12.56 11.37 -8.79
C LYS A 224 -13.01 11.63 -10.25
N ALA A 225 -12.96 12.87 -10.72
CA ALA A 225 -13.31 13.20 -12.11
C ALA A 225 -12.40 12.47 -13.11
N LYS A 226 -11.09 12.42 -12.86
CA LYS A 226 -10.13 11.66 -13.69
C LYS A 226 -10.38 10.17 -13.68
N GLU A 227 -10.72 9.60 -12.52
CA GLU A 227 -11.04 8.17 -12.40
C GLU A 227 -12.34 7.82 -13.13
N ASP A 228 -13.34 8.70 -13.08
CA ASP A 228 -14.61 8.50 -13.77
C ASP A 228 -14.42 8.62 -15.31
N GLU A 229 -13.66 9.62 -15.79
CA GLU A 229 -13.27 9.72 -17.21
C GLU A 229 -12.46 8.49 -17.69
N GLN A 230 -11.53 7.99 -16.87
CA GLN A 230 -10.76 6.80 -17.21
C GLN A 230 -11.65 5.55 -17.31
N LYS A 231 -12.58 5.37 -16.37
CA LYS A 231 -13.55 4.25 -16.40
C LYS A 231 -14.44 4.31 -17.63
N GLU A 232 -14.92 5.49 -18.02
CA GLU A 232 -15.70 5.67 -19.25
C GLU A 232 -14.87 5.30 -20.49
N GLN A 233 -13.61 5.73 -20.55
CA GLN A 233 -12.72 5.41 -21.66
C GLN A 233 -12.39 3.91 -21.74
N ASP A 234 -12.17 3.26 -20.60
CA ASP A 234 -11.92 1.82 -20.52
C ASP A 234 -13.16 1.03 -20.96
N GLN A 235 -14.36 1.43 -20.53
CA GLN A 235 -15.62 0.83 -20.98
C GLN A 235 -15.82 0.96 -22.51
N LEU A 236 -15.52 2.13 -23.07
CA LEU A 236 -15.58 2.34 -24.52
C LEU A 236 -14.58 1.46 -25.27
N ASN A 237 -13.38 1.30 -24.72
CA ASN A 237 -12.34 0.45 -25.32
C ASN A 237 -12.73 -1.04 -25.30
N ASP A 238 -13.28 -1.52 -24.18
CA ASP A 238 -13.76 -2.90 -24.04
C ASP A 238 -14.90 -3.20 -25.02
N LEU A 239 -15.84 -2.27 -25.18
CA LEU A 239 -16.92 -2.39 -26.17
C LEU A 239 -16.39 -2.44 -27.59
N ARG A 240 -15.40 -1.61 -27.94
CA ARG A 240 -14.76 -1.65 -29.27
C ARG A 240 -14.08 -3.00 -29.52
N GLN A 241 -13.40 -3.55 -28.52
CA GLN A 241 -12.77 -4.89 -28.62
C GLN A 241 -13.82 -5.98 -28.80
N GLN A 242 -14.91 -5.93 -28.02
CA GLN A 242 -16.02 -6.87 -28.14
C GLN A 242 -16.62 -6.84 -29.55
N ILE A 243 -16.93 -5.64 -30.08
CA ILE A 243 -17.46 -5.47 -31.44
C ILE A 243 -16.48 -6.01 -32.50
N GLY A 244 -15.17 -5.85 -32.27
CA GLY A 244 -14.13 -6.37 -33.14
C GLY A 244 -14.16 -7.89 -33.33
N VAL A 245 -14.58 -8.65 -32.31
CA VAL A 245 -14.64 -10.12 -32.36
C VAL A 245 -16.03 -10.68 -32.69
N MET A 246 -17.07 -9.84 -32.73
CA MET A 246 -18.44 -10.27 -33.00
C MET A 246 -18.63 -10.81 -34.43
N THR A 247 -19.53 -11.79 -34.54
CA THR A 247 -19.99 -12.35 -35.82
C THR A 247 -20.97 -11.40 -36.50
N LYS A 248 -21.20 -11.61 -37.79
CA LYS A 248 -22.10 -10.77 -38.60
C LYS A 248 -23.49 -10.66 -37.98
N ASP A 249 -24.11 -11.79 -37.61
CA ASP A 249 -25.45 -11.81 -37.01
C ASP A 249 -25.49 -11.15 -35.63
N ALA A 250 -24.44 -11.35 -34.82
CA ALA A 250 -24.33 -10.70 -33.52
C ALA A 250 -24.24 -9.17 -33.62
N LEU A 251 -23.58 -8.63 -34.66
CA LEU A 251 -23.53 -7.18 -34.91
C LEU A 251 -24.90 -6.61 -35.28
N PHE A 252 -25.74 -7.36 -36.02
CA PHE A 252 -27.13 -6.96 -36.30
C PHE A 252 -27.95 -6.88 -35.04
N ASP A 253 -27.92 -7.95 -34.25
CA ASP A 253 -28.72 -8.05 -33.03
C ASP A 253 -28.28 -6.99 -32.02
N TYR A 254 -26.98 -6.71 -31.92
CA TYR A 254 -26.44 -5.66 -31.07
C TYR A 254 -26.92 -4.26 -31.49
N ALA A 255 -26.79 -3.91 -32.78
CA ALA A 255 -27.25 -2.62 -33.29
C ALA A 255 -28.76 -2.41 -33.14
N PHE A 256 -29.54 -3.48 -33.36
CA PHE A 256 -30.99 -3.43 -33.25
C PHE A 256 -31.47 -3.39 -31.80
N THR A 257 -30.84 -4.15 -30.89
CA THR A 257 -31.27 -4.23 -29.49
C THR A 257 -30.85 -2.99 -28.69
N ARG A 258 -29.61 -2.51 -28.89
CA ARG A 258 -29.04 -1.39 -28.12
C ARG A 258 -29.38 -0.02 -28.72
N TYR A 259 -29.34 0.10 -30.05
CA TYR A 259 -29.50 1.38 -30.74
C TYR A 259 -30.76 1.46 -31.62
N GLN A 260 -31.55 0.38 -31.72
CA GLN A 260 -32.73 0.30 -32.60
C GLN A 260 -32.44 0.63 -34.08
N GLN A 261 -31.18 0.49 -34.51
CA GLN A 261 -30.74 0.77 -35.87
C GLN A 261 -30.76 -0.50 -36.71
N LYS A 262 -31.37 -0.42 -37.89
CA LYS A 262 -31.40 -1.52 -38.86
C LYS A 262 -30.22 -1.39 -39.81
N LEU A 263 -29.20 -2.23 -39.62
CA LEU A 263 -28.07 -2.31 -40.54
C LEU A 263 -28.45 -3.10 -41.81
N ASP A 264 -27.61 -3.06 -42.86
CA ASP A 264 -27.80 -3.86 -44.07
C ASP A 264 -27.07 -5.22 -44.00
N LYS A 265 -27.83 -6.32 -43.99
CA LYS A 265 -27.33 -7.72 -43.97
C LYS A 265 -26.43 -8.09 -45.15
N ARG A 266 -26.43 -7.31 -46.23
CA ARG A 266 -25.58 -7.54 -47.40
C ARG A 266 -24.18 -6.93 -47.27
N ALA A 267 -23.95 -6.01 -46.33
CA ALA A 267 -22.64 -5.39 -46.10
C ALA A 267 -21.57 -6.38 -45.58
N SER A 268 -20.30 -6.04 -45.74
CA SER A 268 -19.18 -6.84 -45.22
C SER A 268 -19.12 -6.77 -43.68
N VAL A 269 -18.51 -7.78 -43.05
CA VAL A 269 -18.37 -7.82 -41.58
C VAL A 269 -17.60 -6.60 -41.07
N ASP A 270 -16.54 -6.18 -41.77
CA ASP A 270 -15.75 -5.01 -41.37
C ASP A 270 -16.52 -3.69 -41.51
N SER A 271 -17.36 -3.55 -42.54
CA SER A 271 -18.24 -2.39 -42.69
C SER A 271 -19.28 -2.33 -41.58
N LEU A 272 -19.85 -3.48 -41.20
CA LEU A 272 -20.81 -3.57 -40.09
C LEU A 272 -20.14 -3.25 -38.74
N ARG A 273 -18.91 -3.74 -38.51
CA ARG A 273 -18.14 -3.38 -37.30
C ARG A 273 -17.92 -1.88 -37.21
N GLN A 274 -17.50 -1.24 -38.30
CA GLN A 274 -17.31 0.21 -38.32
C GLN A 274 -18.61 0.99 -38.08
N GLN A 275 -19.73 0.53 -38.64
CA GLN A 275 -21.04 1.14 -38.38
C GLN A 275 -21.45 1.01 -36.91
N VAL A 276 -21.27 -0.16 -36.31
CA VAL A 276 -21.58 -0.38 -34.89
C VAL A 276 -20.64 0.43 -33.98
N ILE A 277 -19.34 0.47 -34.25
CA ILE A 277 -18.39 1.32 -33.51
C ILE A 277 -18.80 2.79 -33.62
N GLY A 278 -19.20 3.26 -34.80
CA GLY A 278 -19.70 4.62 -34.98
C GLY A 278 -20.97 4.92 -34.17
N LEU A 279 -21.86 3.93 -33.99
CA LEU A 279 -23.02 4.06 -33.12
C LEU A 279 -22.62 4.14 -31.64
N VAL A 280 -21.66 3.32 -31.19
CA VAL A 280 -21.13 3.41 -29.82
C VAL A 280 -20.49 4.78 -29.56
N ASP A 281 -19.77 5.33 -30.55
CA ASP A 281 -19.11 6.63 -30.42
C ASP A 281 -20.12 7.80 -30.43
N GLN A 282 -21.21 7.67 -31.19
CA GLN A 282 -22.22 8.72 -31.31
C GLN A 282 -23.21 8.75 -30.14
N TYR A 283 -23.57 7.58 -29.61
CA TYR A 283 -24.64 7.43 -28.62
C TYR A 283 -24.13 6.96 -27.24
N GLY A 284 -22.84 6.65 -27.12
CA GLY A 284 -22.22 6.15 -25.90
C GLY A 284 -22.50 4.68 -25.60
N PRO A 285 -21.97 4.16 -24.49
CA PRO A 285 -22.33 2.84 -23.96
C PRO A 285 -23.76 2.88 -23.41
N VAL A 286 -24.69 2.15 -24.05
CA VAL A 286 -26.12 2.05 -23.68
C VAL A 286 -26.45 0.64 -23.20
#